data_AF-A0A348WDS5-F1
#
_entry.id   AF-A0A348WDS5-F1
#
_cell.length_a   1.000
_cell.length_b   1.000
_cell.length_c   1.000
_cell.angle_alpha   90.00
_cell.angle_beta   90.00
_cell.angle_gamma   90.00
#
_symmetry.space_group_name_H-M   'P 1'
#
loop_
_entity.id
_entity.type
_entity.pdbx_description
1 polymer ?
#
loop_
_entity_poly.entity_id
_entity_poly.type
_entity_poly.pdbx_seq_one_letter_code
_entity_poly.pdbx_strand_id
1 'polypeptide(L)'
;FLVLFMVIIGGLGSIFGSFAGAAFLVLLPVVLKLVGVDLLGWPTDLVAHLQLIIVGALIVLFLIVEPHGLAQLWRVAKEKLRLWPFPH
;
A
#
# COMPACT_ATOMS: atom_id res chain seq x y z
N PHE A 1 3.28 3.45 16.87
CA PHE A 1 2.07 3.31 16.03
C PHE A 1 2.36 2.96 14.57
N LEU A 2 3.43 3.47 13.93
CA LEU A 2 3.75 3.19 12.52
C LEU A 2 3.77 1.69 12.14
N VAL A 3 4.35 0.85 13.00
CA VAL A 3 4.40 -0.61 12.80
C VAL A 3 3.00 -1.22 12.71
N LEU A 4 2.03 -0.74 13.51
CA LEU A 4 0.65 -1.22 13.45
C LEU A 4 0.01 -0.92 12.09
N PHE A 5 0.24 0.27 11.54
CA PHE A 5 -0.25 0.62 10.20
C PHE A 5 0.39 -0.22 9.10
N MET A 6 1.68 -0.53 9.22
CA MET A 6 2.37 -1.43 8.28
C MET A 6 1.73 -2.83 8.27
N VAL A 7 1.38 -3.36 9.44
CA VAL A 7 0.75 -4.69 9.55
C VAL A 7 -0.71 -4.66 9.09
N ILE A 8 -1.46 -3.59 9.36
CA ILE A 8 -2.85 -3.43 8.88
C ILE A 8 -2.89 -3.34 7.34
N ILE A 9 -2.04 -2.50 6.74
CA ILE A 9 -1.95 -2.35 5.27
C ILE A 9 -1.44 -3.65 4.63
N GLY A 10 -0.44 -4.27 5.25
CA GLY A 10 0.17 -5.50 4.77
C GLY A 10 -0.74 -6.73 4.84
N GLY A 11 -1.60 -6.80 5.85
CA GLY A 11 -2.43 -7.94 6.18
C GLY A 11 -2.01 -8.58 7.49
N LEU A 12 -2.94 -8.61 8.45
CA LEU A 12 -2.72 -9.20 9.78
C LEU A 12 -2.41 -10.69 9.64
N GLY A 13 -1.29 -11.14 10.22
CA GLY A 13 -0.89 -12.56 10.23
C GLY A 13 -0.12 -13.05 9.01
N SER A 14 0.26 -12.17 8.07
CA SER A 14 1.11 -12.52 6.92
C SER A 14 2.49 -11.90 7.00
N ILE A 15 3.54 -12.74 6.92
CA ILE A 15 4.94 -12.29 6.86
C ILE A 15 5.16 -11.49 5.57
N PHE A 16 4.73 -12.04 4.42
CA PHE A 16 4.83 -11.35 3.13
C PHE A 16 4.05 -10.03 3.14
N GLY A 17 2.84 -10.05 3.71
CA GLY A 17 2.03 -8.85 3.89
C GLY A 17 2.75 -7.77 4.67
N SER A 18 3.37 -8.13 5.79
CA SER A 18 4.13 -7.19 6.63
C SER A 18 5.30 -6.53 5.87
N PHE A 19 6.03 -7.29 5.03
CA PHE A 19 7.07 -6.72 4.16
C PHE A 19 6.49 -5.78 3.11
N ALA A 20 5.40 -6.16 2.45
CA ALA A 20 4.74 -5.32 1.45
C ALA A 20 4.18 -4.03 2.05
N GLY A 21 3.53 -4.12 3.23
CA GLY A 21 3.01 -2.97 3.96
C GLY A 21 4.11 -2.02 4.44
N ALA A 22 5.24 -2.56 4.91
CA ALA A 22 6.41 -1.77 5.28
C ALA A 22 7.03 -1.06 4.05
N ALA A 23 7.26 -1.79 2.96
CA ALA A 23 7.79 -1.22 1.72
C ALA A 23 6.85 -0.13 1.18
N PHE A 24 5.54 -0.36 1.21
CA PHE A 24 4.56 0.61 0.75
C PHE A 24 4.57 1.90 1.57
N LEU A 25 4.52 1.80 2.91
CA LEU A 25 4.53 2.99 3.77
C LEU A 25 5.84 3.78 3.72
N VAL A 26 6.97 3.12 3.40
CA VAL A 26 8.27 3.80 3.23
C VAL A 26 8.42 4.40 1.84
N LEU A 27 7.96 3.72 0.79
CA LEU A 27 8.13 4.19 -0.59
C LEU A 27 7.12 5.28 -0.97
N LEU A 28 5.87 5.17 -0.54
CA LEU A 28 4.81 6.14 -0.85
C LEU A 28 5.20 7.61 -0.57
N PRO A 29 5.74 7.98 0.63
CA PRO A 29 6.16 9.35 0.90
C PRO A 29 7.31 9.80 0.00
N VAL A 30 8.25 8.90 -0.32
CA VAL A 30 9.38 9.19 -1.20
C VAL A 30 8.89 9.48 -2.62
N VAL A 31 7.98 8.66 -3.14
CA VAL A 31 7.37 8.84 -4.46
C VAL A 31 6.56 10.14 -4.52
N LEU A 32 5.76 10.44 -3.49
CA LEU A 32 4.99 11.68 -3.43
C LEU A 32 5.88 12.91 -3.39
N LYS A 33 7.02 12.84 -2.69
CA LYS A 33 8.00 13.93 -2.68
C LYS A 33 8.67 14.09 -4.05
N LEU A 34 9.15 13.01 -4.66
CA LEU A 34 9.79 13.04 -5.97
C LEU A 34 8.85 13.58 -7.06
N VAL A 35 7.59 13.13 -7.06
CA VAL A 35 6.62 13.56 -8.08
C VAL A 35 6.06 14.94 -7.75
N GLY A 36 5.63 15.18 -6.51
CA GLY A 36 4.99 16.43 -6.11
C GLY A 36 5.97 17.60 -6.04
N VAL A 37 7.06 17.43 -5.30
CA VAL A 37 8.04 18.50 -5.09
C VAL A 37 9.02 18.58 -6.25
N ASP A 38 9.70 17.48 -6.57
CA ASP A 38 10.85 17.53 -7.49
C ASP A 38 10.42 17.60 -8.97
N LEU A 39 9.29 17.00 -9.35
CA LEU A 39 8.80 17.00 -10.73
C LEU A 39 7.74 18.09 -11.00
N LEU A 40 6.77 18.26 -10.10
CA LEU A 40 5.66 19.21 -10.27
C LEU A 40 5.90 20.58 -9.61
N GLY A 41 6.96 20.73 -8.80
CA GLY A 41 7.30 21.99 -8.14
C GLY A 41 6.31 22.42 -7.05
N TRP A 42 5.54 21.48 -6.49
CA TRP A 42 4.56 21.81 -5.45
C TRP A 42 5.23 22.18 -4.12
N PRO A 43 4.58 23.05 -3.31
CA PRO A 43 5.04 23.34 -1.96
C PRO A 43 5.15 22.06 -1.13
N THR A 44 6.23 21.94 -0.36
CA THR A 44 6.48 20.77 0.51
C THR A 44 5.36 20.56 1.53
N ASP A 45 4.76 21.65 2.02
CA ASP A 45 3.65 21.59 2.97
C ASP A 45 2.42 20.93 2.34
N LEU A 46 2.10 21.28 1.09
CA LEU A 46 0.97 20.68 0.38
C LEU A 46 1.17 19.17 0.19
N VAL A 47 2.37 18.77 -0.22
CA VAL A 47 2.71 17.35 -0.43
C VAL A 47 2.65 16.57 0.88
N ALA A 48 3.10 17.16 2.00
CA ALA A 48 3.01 16.53 3.32
C ALA A 48 1.56 16.31 3.78
N HIS A 49 0.68 17.30 3.58
CA HIS A 49 -0.75 17.15 3.89
C HIS A 49 -1.43 16.11 2.98
N LEU A 50 -1.12 16.13 1.68
CA LEU A 50 -1.61 15.12 0.74
C LEU A 50 -1.16 13.71 1.11
N GLN A 51 0.11 13.55 1.51
CA GLN A 51 0.62 12.27 1.98
C GLN A 51 -0.19 11.75 3.18
N LEU A 52 -0.50 12.59 4.16
CA LEU A 52 -1.33 12.19 5.31
C LEU A 52 -2.73 11.74 4.87
N ILE A 53 -3.38 12.50 3.98
CA ILE A 53 -4.70 12.17 3.45
C ILE A 53 -4.67 10.85 2.67
N ILE A 54 -3.69 10.67 1.79
CA ILE A 54 -3.54 9.47 0.96
C ILE A 54 -3.27 8.24 1.85
N VAL A 55 -2.37 8.34 2.81
CA VAL A 55 -2.08 7.23 3.75
C VAL A 55 -3.33 6.87 4.55
N GLY A 56 -4.03 7.87 5.10
CA GLY A 56 -5.27 7.64 5.84
C GLY A 56 -6.36 7.00 4.98
N ALA A 57 -6.57 7.51 3.77
CA ALA A 57 -7.54 6.98 2.83
C ALA A 57 -7.22 5.53 2.42
N LEU A 58 -5.95 5.22 2.20
CA LEU A 58 -5.51 3.86 1.88
C LEU A 58 -5.77 2.88 3.03
N ILE A 59 -5.52 3.28 4.27
CA ILE A 59 -5.84 2.45 5.44
C ILE A 59 -7.35 2.16 5.46
N VAL A 60 -8.19 3.18 5.31
CA VAL A 60 -9.65 3.00 5.29
C VAL A 60 -10.09 2.11 4.12
N LEU A 61 -9.54 2.33 2.92
CA LEU A 61 -9.85 1.53 1.74
C LEU A 61 -9.49 0.05 1.94
N PHE A 62 -8.30 -0.24 2.47
CA PHE A 62 -7.92 -1.63 2.79
C PHE A 62 -8.84 -2.25 3.84
N LEU A 63 -9.24 -1.50 4.87
CA LEU A 63 -10.19 -2.00 5.87
C LEU A 63 -11.58 -2.31 5.28
N ILE A 64 -12.03 -1.56 4.26
CA ILE A 64 -13.33 -1.76 3.62
C ILE A 64 -13.28 -2.88 2.57
N VAL A 65 -12.31 -2.86 1.67
CA VAL A 65 -12.27 -3.75 0.50
C VAL A 65 -11.80 -5.14 0.87
N GLU A 66 -10.73 -5.25 1.66
CA GLU A 66 -10.17 -6.55 2.04
C GLU A 66 -9.46 -6.47 3.40
N PRO A 67 -10.10 -6.88 4.51
CA PRO A 67 -9.54 -6.74 5.87
C PRO A 67 -8.27 -7.58 6.08
N HIS A 68 -7.92 -8.44 5.12
CA HIS A 68 -6.71 -9.27 5.10
C HIS A 68 -5.52 -8.58 4.38
N GLY A 69 -5.68 -7.35 3.87
CA GLY A 69 -4.62 -6.49 3.34
C GLY A 69 -4.00 -6.96 2.01
N LEU A 70 -2.86 -6.34 1.65
CA LEU A 70 -2.09 -6.61 0.42
C LEU A 70 -1.72 -8.09 0.22
N ALA A 71 -1.56 -8.85 1.30
CA ALA A 71 -1.27 -10.28 1.25
C ALA A 71 -2.36 -11.09 0.52
N GLN A 72 -3.63 -10.74 0.71
CA GLN A 72 -4.75 -11.45 0.09
C GLN A 72 -4.85 -11.14 -1.40
N LEU A 73 -4.74 -9.85 -1.78
CA LEU A 73 -4.66 -9.43 -3.18
C LEU A 73 -3.55 -10.18 -3.93
N TRP A 74 -2.37 -10.32 -3.31
CA TRP A 74 -1.26 -11.05 -3.92
C TRP A 74 -1.54 -12.55 -4.08
N ARG A 75 -2.24 -13.16 -3.11
CA ARG A 75 -2.65 -14.57 -3.19
C ARG A 75 -3.66 -14.79 -4.31
N VAL A 76 -4.69 -13.96 -4.41
CA VAL A 76 -5.70 -14.01 -5.48
C VAL A 76 -5.06 -13.76 -6.85
N ALA A 77 -4.14 -12.80 -6.95
CA ALA A 77 -3.39 -12.53 -8.17
C ALA A 77 -2.54 -13.74 -8.59
N LYS A 78 -1.86 -14.40 -7.65
CA LYS A 78 -1.10 -15.64 -7.92
C LYS A 78 -2.00 -16.81 -8.32
N GLU A 79 -3.14 -16.98 -7.65
CA GLU A 79 -4.12 -18.03 -7.98
C GLU A 79 -4.67 -17.81 -9.40
N LYS A 80 -5.02 -16.57 -9.77
CA LYS A 80 -5.40 -16.20 -11.15
C LYS A 80 -4.27 -16.41 -12.16
N LEU A 81 -3.03 -16.07 -11.80
CA LEU A 81 -1.87 -16.22 -12.69
C LEU A 81 -1.50 -17.69 -12.91
N ARG A 82 -1.73 -18.58 -11.92
CA ARG A 82 -1.49 -20.02 -12.05
C ARG A 82 -2.50 -20.74 -12.95
N LEU A 83 -3.74 -20.27 -12.98
CA LEU A 83 -4.79 -20.79 -13.87
C LEU A 83 -4.66 -20.27 -15.32
N TRP A 84 -3.72 -19.37 -15.56
CA TRP A 84 -3.31 -18.89 -16.88
C TRP A 84 -2.04 -19.67 -17.27
N PRO A 85 -2.04 -20.56 -18.29
CA PRO A 85 -2.77 -20.49 -19.56
C PRO A 85 -3.74 -21.64 -19.87
N PHE A 86 -4.04 -22.55 -18.93
CA PHE A 86 -4.98 -23.66 -19.17
C PHE A 86 -6.03 -23.76 -18.05
N PRO A 87 -7.35 -23.68 -18.36
CA PRO A 87 -8.43 -23.69 -17.36
C PRO A 87 -8.71 -25.05 -16.68
N HIS A 88 -7.78 -26.00 -16.74
CA HIS A 88 -7.93 -27.36 -16.19
C HIS A 88 -6.67 -27.75 -15.41
#